data_AF-A0A1A2JVT3-F1
#
_entry.id   AF-A0A1A2JVT3-F1
#
_cell.length_a   1.000
_cell.length_b   1.000
_cell.length_c   1.000
_cell.angle_alpha   90.00
_cell.angle_beta   90.00
_cell.angle_gamma   90.00
#
_symmetry.space_group_name_H-M   'P 1'
#
loop_
_entity.id
_entity.type
_entity.pdbx_description
1 polymer ?
#
loop_
_entity_poly.entity_id
_entity_poly.type
_entity_poly.pdbx_seq_one_letter_code
_entity_poly.pdbx_strand_id
1 'polypeptide(L)' 'MGSEKWPSEVWAVEYATLTGEREVAVMAGLSEALMWMDNLARTSAASPVLLRSDTRFERFSS' A
#
# COMPACT_ATOMS: atom_id res chain seq x y z
N MET A 1 -23.89 3.53 16.10
CA MET A 1 -22.49 3.09 16.15
C MET A 1 -22.22 2.30 14.87
N GLY A 2 -21.56 2.92 13.89
CA GLY A 2 -21.20 2.22 12.66
C GLY A 2 -20.02 1.29 12.96
N SER A 3 -20.15 0.01 12.64
CA SER A 3 -19.00 -0.89 12.63
C SER A 3 -18.06 -0.42 11.54
N GLU A 4 -16.95 0.22 11.91
CA GLU A 4 -15.87 0.52 10.98
C GLU A 4 -15.31 -0.82 10.49
N LYS A 5 -15.68 -1.20 9.26
CA LYS A 5 -15.19 -2.43 8.65
C LYS A 5 -13.75 -2.18 8.24
N TRP A 6 -12.83 -2.84 8.93
CA TRP A 6 -11.43 -2.86 8.52
C TRP A 6 -11.31 -3.52 7.15
N PRO A 7 -10.52 -2.94 6.22
CA PRO A 7 -10.28 -3.55 4.92
C PRO A 7 -9.62 -4.92 5.10
N SER A 8 -10.10 -5.93 4.38
CA SER A 8 -9.51 -7.28 4.40
C SER A 8 -8.14 -7.33 3.72
N GLU A 9 -7.87 -6.36 2.86
CA GLU A 9 -6.64 -6.25 2.09
C GLU A 9 -6.17 -4.79 2.08
N VAL A 10 -4.87 -4.60 2.31
CA VAL A 10 -4.21 -3.29 2.24
C VAL A 10 -3.09 -3.36 1.21
N TRP A 11 -3.07 -2.37 0.32
CA TRP A 11 -2.03 -2.21 -0.68
C TRP A 11 -1.19 -1.00 -0.33
N ALA A 12 0.12 -1.09 -0.55
CA ALA A 12 1.01 0.04 -0.39
C ALA A 12 2.14 0.02 -1.42
N VAL A 13 2.75 1.17 -1.65
CA VAL A 13 3.94 1.31 -2.50
C VAL A 13 5.06 1.93 -1.68
N GLU A 14 6.17 1.21 -1.54
CA GLU A 14 7.43 1.78 -1.02
C GLU A 14 8.22 2.38 -2.18
N TYR A 15 8.72 3.60 -2.01
CA TYR A 15 9.53 4.27 -3.03
C TYR A 15 10.60 5.19 -2.43
N ALA A 16 11.61 5.50 -3.22
CA ALA A 16 12.63 6.48 -2.87
C ALA A 16 12.31 7.82 -3.53
N THR A 17 12.28 8.90 -2.75
CA THR A 17 12.20 10.26 -3.27
C THR A 17 13.50 10.62 -4.00
N LEU A 18 13.49 11.71 -4.76
CA LEU A 18 14.70 12.23 -5.43
C LEU A 18 15.78 12.69 -4.44
N THR A 19 15.42 12.98 -3.18
CA THR A 19 16.34 13.32 -2.09
C THR A 19 16.90 12.08 -1.38
N GLY A 20 16.46 10.88 -1.78
CA GLY A 20 16.91 9.60 -1.23
C GLY A 20 16.13 9.13 0.01
N GLU A 21 15.07 9.83 0.40
CA GLU A 21 14.20 9.41 1.49
C GLU A 21 13.33 8.24 1.05
N ARG A 22 13.02 7.33 1.98
CA ARG A 22 12.10 6.21 1.72
C ARG A 22 10.73 6.52 2.29
N GLU A 23 9.71 6.40 1.45
CA GLU A 23 8.32 6.64 1.82
C GLU A 23 7.46 5.42 1.49
N VAL A 24 6.36 5.27 2.23
CA VAL A 24 5.35 4.23 2.02
C VAL A 24 3.99 4.90 1.88
N ALA A 25 3.35 4.74 0.72
CA ALA A 25 2.02 5.25 0.47
C ALA A 25 1.01 4.11 0.49
N VAL A 26 -0.01 4.20 1.36
CA VAL A 26 -1.08 3.19 1.52
C VAL A 26 -2.26 3.56 0.62
N MET A 27 -2.80 2.58 -0.10
CA MET A 27 -3.84 2.74 -1.11
C MET A 27 -5.07 1.91 -0.78
N ALA A 28 -6.23 2.33 -1.32
CA ALA A 28 -7.49 1.65 -1.09
C ALA A 28 -7.60 0.32 -1.86
N GLY A 29 -6.78 0.12 -2.90
CA GLY A 29 -6.80 -1.11 -3.70
C GLY A 29 -5.62 -1.26 -4.66
N LEU A 30 -5.52 -2.45 -5.25
CA LEU A 30 -4.45 -2.81 -6.18
C LEU A 30 -4.34 -1.86 -7.39
N SER A 31 -5.47 -1.52 -8.01
CA SER A 31 -5.47 -0.66 -9.21
C SER A 31 -4.85 0.70 -8.95
N GLU A 32 -5.16 1.30 -7.80
CA GLU A 32 -4.59 2.58 -7.38
C GLU A 32 -3.09 2.46 -7.12
N ALA A 33 -2.66 1.40 -6.43
CA ALA A 33 -1.24 1.13 -6.18
C ALA A 33 -0.44 0.91 -7.48
N LEU A 34 -1.00 0.20 -8.47
CA LEU A 34 -0.36 0.01 -9.77
C LEU A 34 -0.24 1.31 -10.56
N MET A 35 -1.29 2.13 -10.59
CA MET A 35 -1.25 3.45 -11.23
C MET A 35 -0.21 4.36 -10.56
N TRP A 36 -0.14 4.34 -9.23
CA TRP A 36 0.85 5.10 -8.48
C TRP A 36 2.28 4.67 -8.81
N MET A 37 2.53 3.36 -8.85
CA MET A 37 3.84 2.79 -9.19
C MET A 37 4.28 3.15 -10.62
N ASP A 38 3.37 3.12 -11.60
CA ASP A 38 3.67 3.57 -12.97
C ASP A 38 4.07 5.05 -13.03
N ASN A 39 3.40 5.89 -12.23
CA ASN A 39 3.75 7.31 -12.12
C ASN A 39 5.12 7.51 -11.48
N LEU A 40 5.45 6.74 -10.44
CA LEU A 40 6.74 6.81 -9.74
C LEU A 40 7.90 6.27 -10.56
N ALA A 41 7.69 5.30 -11.45
CA ALA A 41 8.74 4.79 -12.34
C ALA A 41 9.39 5.90 -13.20
N ARG A 42 8.69 7.04 -13.37
CA ARG A 42 9.18 8.21 -14.12
C ARG A 42 9.96 9.21 -13.26
N THR A 43 9.87 9.13 -11.93
CA THR A 43 10.35 10.18 -11.01
C THR A 43 11.13 9.68 -9.80
N SER A 44 11.12 8.37 -9.52
CA SER A 44 11.79 7.81 -8.35
C SER A 44 13.28 7.58 -8.59
N ALA A 45 14.09 7.79 -7.55
CA ALA A 45 15.52 7.52 -7.58
C ALA A 45 15.86 6.01 -7.61
N ALA A 46 14.88 5.16 -7.31
CA ALA A 46 15.00 3.70 -7.32
C ALA A 46 13.68 3.06 -7.78
N SER A 47 13.72 1.79 -8.17
CA SER A 47 12.50 1.07 -8.54
C SER A 47 11.55 0.95 -7.34
N PRO A 48 10.28 1.39 -7.47
CA PRO A 48 9.29 1.24 -6.40
C PRO A 48 8.94 -0.23 -6.16
N VAL A 49 8.46 -0.54 -4.95
CA VAL A 49 8.07 -1.90 -4.54
C VAL A 49 6.60 -1.91 -4.15
N LEU A 50 5.84 -2.87 -4.70
CA LEU A 50 4.44 -3.11 -4.34
C LEU A 50 4.36 -4.02 -3.11
N LEU A 51 3.64 -3.55 -2.09
CA LEU A 51 3.37 -4.27 -0.85
C LEU A 51 1.90 -4.66 -0.79
N ARG A 52 1.64 -5.88 -0.33
CA ARG A 52 0.31 -6.43 -0.09
C ARG A 52 0.24 -7.01 1.31
N SER A 53 -0.75 -6.58 2.09
CA SER A 53 -1.10 -7.21 3.36
C SER A 53 -2.51 -7.80 3.26
N ASP A 54 -2.64 -9.08 3.55
CA ASP A 54 -3.92 -9.78 3.71
C ASP A 54 -4.15 -9.99 5.21
N THR A 55 -5.25 -9.44 5.74
CA THR A 55 -5.57 -9.55 7.16
C THR A 55 -6.68 -10.56 7.36
N ARG A 56 -6.32 -11.77 7.82
CA ARG A 56 -7.29 -12.78 8.21
C ARG A 56 -7.65 -12.59 9.67
N PHE A 57 -8.77 -11.91 9.94
CA PHE A 57 -9.33 -11.84 11.28
C PHE A 57 -9.98 -13.20 11.62
N GLU A 58 -9.20 -14.10 12.21
CA GLU A 58 -9.78 -15.29 12.84
C GLU A 58 -10.63 -14.86 14.02
N ARG A 59 -11.90 -15.29 14.02
CA ARG A 59 -12.83 -15.00 15.10
C ARG A 59 -12.37 -15.81 16.30
N PHE A 60 -11.75 -15.17 17.29
CA PHE A 60 -11.50 -15.81 18.58
C PHE A 60 -12.85 -16.09 19.23
N SER A 61 -13.30 -17.35 19.20
CA SER A 61 -14.39 -17.84 20.03
C SER A 61 -13.84 -18.17 21.42
N SER A 62 -14.16 -17.32 22.41
CA SER A 62 -13.97 -17.57 23.84
C SER A 62 -15.01 -18.55 24.39
#